data_AF-A0A3B9ZUC4-F1
#
_entry.id   AF-A0A3B9ZUC4-F1
#
_cell.length_a   1.000
_cell.length_b   1.000
_cell.length_c   1.000
_cell.angle_alpha   90.00
_cell.angle_beta   90.00
_cell.angle_gamma   90.00
#
_symmetry.space_group_name_H-M   'P 1'
#
loop_
_entity.id
_entity.type
_entity.pdbx_description
1 polymer ?
#
loop_
_entity_poly.entity_id
_entity_poly.type
_entity_poly.pdbx_seq_one_letter_code
_entity_poly.pdbx_strand_id
1 'polypeptide(L)'
;MLPKFLLADNSQEMPDFIYVVHNEFPRFIVGSDIEDFSLNQEIHWIDDEPDDKGLIAELLTEAEEFLETELENQDNYFEDDGEGDKL
;
A
#
# COMPACT_ATOMS: atom_id res chain seq x y z
N MET A 1 -5.31 17.46 -7.15
CA MET A 1 -4.41 16.43 -7.71
C MET A 1 -4.51 15.20 -6.83
N LEU A 2 -4.21 14.02 -7.36
CA LEU A 2 -4.21 12.79 -6.56
C LEU A 2 -2.98 12.77 -5.62
N PRO A 3 -3.07 12.14 -4.44
CA PRO A 3 -1.93 11.91 -3.54
C PRO A 3 -0.79 11.11 -4.19
N LYS A 4 0.38 11.12 -3.54
CA LYS A 4 1.55 10.31 -3.96
C LYS A 4 1.28 8.82 -3.84
N PHE A 5 0.74 8.39 -2.70
CA PHE A 5 0.36 7.00 -2.44
C PHE A 5 -1.14 6.86 -2.23
N LEU A 6 -1.68 5.75 -2.72
CA LEU A 6 -3.07 5.33 -2.51
C LEU A 6 -3.08 3.84 -2.18
N LEU A 7 -3.95 3.45 -1.26
CA LEU A 7 -4.24 2.05 -0.97
C LEU A 7 -5.35 1.57 -1.90
N ALA A 8 -5.19 0.39 -2.49
CA ALA A 8 -6.18 -0.25 -3.34
C ALA A 8 -6.42 -1.70 -2.89
N ASP A 9 -7.68 -2.11 -2.90
CA ASP A 9 -8.13 -3.43 -2.47
C ASP A 9 -8.89 -4.13 -3.60
N ASN A 10 -8.61 -5.42 -3.79
CA ASN A 10 -9.35 -6.32 -4.68
C ASN A 10 -9.64 -7.67 -4.01
N SER A 11 -9.90 -7.64 -2.71
CA SER A 11 -10.15 -8.80 -1.83
C SER A 11 -11.25 -9.75 -2.31
N GLN A 12 -12.17 -9.31 -3.16
CA GLN A 12 -13.19 -10.19 -3.77
C GLN A 12 -12.60 -11.24 -4.72
N GLU A 13 -11.53 -10.91 -5.44
CA GLU A 13 -10.85 -11.79 -6.39
C GLU A 13 -9.50 -12.29 -5.84
N MET A 14 -8.83 -11.47 -5.04
CA MET A 14 -7.51 -11.75 -4.44
C MET A 14 -7.55 -11.40 -2.94
N PRO A 15 -8.17 -12.25 -2.10
CA PRO A 15 -8.45 -11.97 -0.69
C PRO A 15 -7.20 -11.74 0.17
N ASP A 16 -6.09 -12.35 -0.23
CA ASP A 16 -4.83 -12.31 0.53
C ASP A 16 -3.89 -11.20 0.03
N PHE A 17 -4.32 -10.38 -0.94
CA PHE A 17 -3.48 -9.33 -1.54
C PHE A 17 -3.99 -7.93 -1.24
N ILE A 18 -3.03 -7.03 -1.01
CA ILE A 18 -3.23 -5.59 -0.94
C ILE A 18 -2.34 -4.89 -1.95
N TYR A 19 -2.77 -3.73 -2.44
CA TYR A 19 -2.05 -2.98 -3.47
C TYR A 19 -1.75 -1.56 -3.01
N VAL A 20 -0.49 -1.15 -3.16
CA VAL A 20 -0.07 0.25 -3.00
C VAL A 20 0.15 0.85 -4.38
N VAL A 21 -0.54 1.95 -4.67
CA VAL A 21 -0.41 2.70 -5.92
C VAL A 21 0.50 3.90 -5.69
N HIS A 22 1.64 3.93 -6.36
CA HIS A 22 2.50 5.11 -6.44
C HIS A 22 2.13 5.95 -7.68
N ASN A 23 1.61 7.15 -7.44
CA ASN A 23 0.98 8.00 -8.45
C ASN A 23 1.86 9.20 -8.88
N GLU A 24 3.12 9.26 -8.42
CA GLU A 24 4.13 10.19 -8.94
C GLU A 24 5.13 9.47 -9.85
N PHE A 25 5.87 10.21 -10.68
CA PHE A 25 6.86 9.59 -11.58
C PHE A 25 8.06 9.05 -10.77
N PRO A 26 8.48 7.80 -10.98
CA PRO A 26 7.90 6.78 -11.88
C PRO A 26 6.64 6.13 -11.28
N ARG A 27 5.55 6.07 -12.05
CA ARG A 27 4.27 5.51 -11.55
C ARG A 27 4.27 4.00 -11.61
N PHE A 28 3.83 3.37 -10.53
CA PHE A 28 3.72 1.92 -10.42
C PHE A 28 2.63 1.52 -9.43
N ILE A 29 2.28 0.24 -9.47
CA ILE A 29 1.46 -0.43 -8.47
C ILE A 29 2.29 -1.57 -7.92
N VAL A 30 2.39 -1.71 -6.60
CA VAL A 30 2.99 -2.89 -5.98
C VAL A 30 1.89 -3.66 -5.27
N GLY A 31 1.73 -4.94 -5.62
CA GLY A 31 0.89 -5.88 -4.90
C GLY A 31 1.73 -6.71 -3.95
N SER A 32 1.22 -6.98 -2.74
CA SER A 32 1.87 -7.84 -1.75
C SER A 32 0.81 -8.62 -0.96
N ASP A 33 1.29 -9.58 -0.16
CA ASP A 33 0.46 -10.18 0.87
C ASP A 33 -0.02 -9.11 1.88
N ILE A 34 -1.23 -9.27 2.41
CA ILE A 34 -1.81 -8.34 3.38
C ILE A 34 -1.15 -8.45 4.76
N GLU A 35 -0.60 -9.61 5.13
CA GLU A 35 0.04 -9.81 6.43
C GLU A 35 1.54 -9.41 6.44
N ASP A 36 2.21 -9.50 5.28
CA ASP A 36 3.64 -9.19 5.15
C ASP A 36 3.94 -8.62 3.74
N PHE A 37 4.30 -7.34 3.69
CA PHE A 37 4.60 -6.63 2.45
C PHE A 37 5.76 -7.23 1.63
N SER A 38 6.67 -7.93 2.30
CA SER A 38 7.80 -8.60 1.64
C SER A 38 7.41 -9.93 0.98
N LEU A 39 6.23 -10.48 1.27
CA LEU A 39 5.73 -11.71 0.68
C LEU A 39 4.92 -11.44 -0.59
N ASN A 40 5.15 -12.28 -1.61
CA ASN A 40 4.47 -12.22 -2.91
C ASN A 40 4.51 -10.83 -3.58
N GLN A 41 5.55 -10.04 -3.28
CA GLN A 41 5.70 -8.69 -3.81
C GLN A 41 5.87 -8.71 -5.34
N GLU A 42 4.95 -8.04 -6.04
CA GLU A 42 4.97 -7.89 -7.49
C GLU A 42 4.78 -6.42 -7.88
N ILE A 43 5.70 -5.89 -8.69
CA ILE A 43 5.66 -4.50 -9.16
C ILE A 43 5.11 -4.48 -10.58
N HIS A 44 4.06 -3.67 -10.78
CA HIS A 44 3.46 -3.36 -12.06
C HIS A 44 3.76 -1.91 -12.43
N TRP A 45 4.76 -1.71 -13.27
CA TRP A 45 5.12 -0.38 -13.77
C TRP A 45 4.05 0.16 -14.74
N ILE A 46 3.61 1.39 -14.50
CA ILE A 46 2.71 2.15 -15.40
C ILE A 46 3.55 2.98 -16.37
N ASP A 47 4.60 3.61 -15.85
CA ASP A 47 5.66 4.25 -16.63
C ASP A 47 6.78 3.23 -16.95
N ASP A 48 7.86 3.69 -17.56
CA ASP A 48 9.04 2.84 -17.77
C ASP A 48 9.71 2.47 -16.44
N GLU A 49 10.13 1.21 -16.31
CA GLU A 49 10.89 0.73 -15.16
C GLU A 49 12.21 1.54 -15.03
N PRO A 50 12.52 2.10 -13.85
CA PRO A 50 13.76 2.82 -13.63
C PRO A 50 14.99 1.90 -13.75
N ASP A 51 16.04 2.35 -14.42
CA ASP A 51 17.31 1.60 -14.47
C ASP A 51 18.06 1.59 -13.11
N ASP A 52 17.74 2.54 -12.23
CA ASP A 52 18.38 2.70 -10.93
C ASP A 52 17.72 1.80 -9.87
N LYS A 53 18.42 0.72 -9.53
CA LYS A 53 17.97 -0.23 -8.49
C LYS A 53 17.90 0.37 -7.08
N GLY A 54 18.69 1.41 -6.79
CA GLY A 54 18.63 2.11 -5.52
C GLY A 54 17.32 2.89 -5.39
N LEU A 55 16.90 3.55 -6.48
CA LEU A 55 15.62 4.24 -6.54
C LEU A 55 14.44 3.26 -6.40
N ILE A 56 14.48 2.11 -7.08
CA ILE A 56 13.43 1.10 -6.93
C ILE A 56 13.32 0.62 -5.47
N ALA A 57 14.45 0.35 -4.82
CA ALA A 57 14.46 -0.07 -3.42
C ALA A 57 13.89 1.02 -2.50
N GLU A 58 14.26 2.28 -2.71
CA GLU A 58 13.71 3.42 -1.96
C GLU A 58 12.20 3.54 -2.13
N LEU A 59 11.69 3.45 -3.36
CA LEU A 59 10.25 3.51 -3.65
C LEU A 59 9.46 2.35 -3.00
N LEU A 60 10.05 1.15 -2.94
CA LEU A 60 9.44 0.00 -2.27
C LEU A 60 9.39 0.19 -0.76
N THR A 61 10.48 0.69 -0.15
CA THR A 61 10.50 1.02 1.28
C THR A 61 9.47 2.10 1.62
N GLU A 62 9.36 3.15 0.80
CA GLU A 62 8.32 4.18 1.01
C GLU A 62 6.90 3.60 0.87
N ALA A 63 6.69 2.65 -0.04
CA ALA A 63 5.39 2.00 -0.21
C ALA A 63 5.04 1.10 0.97
N GLU A 64 6.02 0.38 1.54
CA GLU A 64 5.89 -0.41 2.77
C GLU A 64 5.51 0.47 3.95
N GLU A 65 6.28 1.53 4.20
CA GLU A 65 6.03 2.49 5.30
C GLU A 65 4.63 3.11 5.19
N PHE A 66 4.20 3.44 3.95
CA PHE A 66 2.85 3.93 3.71
C PHE A 66 1.78 2.90 4.06
N LEU A 67 1.94 1.65 3.62
CA LEU A 67 0.98 0.58 3.88
C LEU A 67 0.83 0.34 5.39
N GLU A 68 1.95 0.18 6.11
CA GLU A 68 1.96 -0.03 7.55
C GLU A 68 1.25 1.12 8.28
N THR A 69 1.61 2.37 7.96
CA THR A 69 1.00 3.56 8.57
C THR A 69 -0.51 3.64 8.30
N GLU A 70 -0.96 3.30 7.09
CA GLU A 70 -2.37 3.37 6.73
C GLU A 70 -3.19 2.26 7.39
N LEU A 71 -2.65 1.04 7.52
CA LEU A 71 -3.28 -0.04 8.27
C LEU A 71 -3.39 0.30 9.76
N GLU A 72 -2.33 0.84 10.37
CA GLU A 72 -2.37 1.33 11.75
C GLU A 72 -3.43 2.43 11.95
N ASN A 73 -3.55 3.36 11.00
CA ASN A 73 -4.57 4.40 11.07
C ASN A 73 -5.99 3.83 10.99
N GLN A 74 -6.21 2.81 10.15
CA GLN A 74 -7.50 2.14 10.04
C GLN A 74 -7.85 1.38 11.33
N ASP A 75 -6.91 0.62 11.89
CA ASP A 75 -7.10 -0.09 13.15
C ASP A 75 -7.47 0.87 14.28
N ASN A 76 -6.71 1.97 14.43
CA ASN A 76 -7.01 3.01 15.42
C ASN A 76 -8.39 3.64 15.23
N TYR A 77 -8.83 3.83 13.98
CA TYR A 77 -10.15 4.38 13.68
C TYR A 77 -11.27 3.43 14.10
N PHE A 78 -11.11 2.12 13.87
CA PHE A 78 -12.09 1.13 14.32
C PHE A 78 -12.10 0.92 15.84
N GLU A 79 -10.99 1.17 16.52
CA GLU A 79 -10.92 1.15 17.99
C GLU A 79 -11.62 2.36 18.63
N ASP A 80 -11.52 3.55 18.05
CA ASP A 80 -12.14 4.79 18.57
C ASP A 80 -13.68 4.79 18.42
N ASP A 81 -14.20 4.24 17.32
CA ASP A 81 -15.65 4.09 17.10
C ASP A 81 -16.30 3.01 18.00
N GLY A 82 -15.51 2.21 18.72
CA GLY A 82 -15.96 1.12 19.60
C GLY A 82 -16.30 1.50 21.05
N GLU A 83 -15.92 2.70 21.51
CA GLU A 83 -16.18 3.21 22.88
C GLU A 83 -17.40 4.17 22.96
N GLY A 84 -18.17 4.32 21.87
CA GLY A 84 -19.21 5.34 21.74
C GLY A 84 -20.66 4.96 22.07
N ASP A 85 -21.00 3.68 22.24
CA ASP A 85 -22.42 3.26 22.34
C ASP A 85 -22.72 2.30 23.51
N LYS A 86 -22.29 2.71 24.72
CA LYS A 86 -22.87 2.21 25.98
C LYS A 86 -23.70 3.31 26.63
N LEU A 87 -24.94 3.46 26.16
CA LEU A 87 -26.04 4.12 26.89
C LEU A 87 -27.11 3.10 27.27
#